data_AF-A0A357KX95-F1
#
_entry.id   AF-A0A357KX95-F1
#
_cell.length_a   1.000
_cell.length_b   1.000
_cell.length_c   1.000
_cell.angle_alpha   90.00
_cell.angle_beta   90.00
_cell.angle_gamma   90.00
#
_symmetry.space_group_name_H-M   'P 1'
#
loop_
_entity.id
_entity.type
_entity.pdbx_description
1 polymer ?
#
loop_
_entity_poly.entity_id
_entity_poly.type
_entity_poly.pdbx_seq_one_letter_code
_entity_poly.pdbx_strand_id
1 'polypeptide(L)'
;MATRLVITGVIGVAALGALIGPAIGAGSSDHAPPAAPIERGASGPLGEIGRRLRDAAPGAVVEIPAGVYREHLRIDKPVRLIAVGAAIIDGGGSGDIVEITAPDVTLKGFTVRNTGIDLDKENAAIRVTAPRATIEANTLDDILFGIDLREAPDSRVTGNRIGGKPLDIARRGDGLRLWRCDRTLVEGNTIHSGRDAILWYSTGVVVRDNRGHDCRYGLHLMFSDEVTIIGNEFSRNSVGIYLMYSTGIEIVGNRLLRNRGPSGYGVGLKEADRFSVRDNLIVGNRAGVYIDGSPFTEARPGEFSANTIAYNDAGFIFLPSARGNEVVGNNLIDNIAQVSVSGRGSLEANRFWKGERGNFWSDYTGYDQDHDGVGDFVHESYTLFENLMDRRPSLRLFLFSPAQQAVEFVGRALPAIRPEPLFTDEVPLMRPVALPALAGARATRVGSLLSGAALVLAGAGLIALGGGVRR
;
A
#
# COMPACT_ATOMS: atom_id res chain seq x y z
N MET A 1 -19.80 35.86 -0.02
CA MET A 1 -18.91 36.30 1.09
C MET A 1 -18.06 35.11 1.50
N ALA A 2 -16.80 35.33 1.92
CA ALA A 2 -15.88 34.24 2.27
C ALA A 2 -15.76 34.08 3.79
N THR A 3 -15.95 32.85 4.29
CA THR A 3 -15.71 32.50 5.69
C THR A 3 -14.32 31.85 5.78
N ARG A 4 -13.36 32.54 6.41
CA ARG A 4 -12.02 32.00 6.66
C ARG A 4 -12.08 30.96 7.78
N LEU A 5 -11.53 29.77 7.55
CA LEU A 5 -11.18 28.85 8.64
C LEU A 5 -9.78 29.22 9.15
N VAL A 6 -9.63 29.35 10.47
CA VAL A 6 -8.36 29.75 11.10
C VAL A 6 -7.59 28.49 11.52
N ILE A 7 -6.35 28.36 11.07
CA ILE A 7 -5.41 27.35 11.54
C ILE A 7 -4.49 28.00 12.58
N THR A 8 -4.67 27.64 13.85
CA THR A 8 -3.79 28.09 14.94
C THR A 8 -2.70 27.05 15.18
N GLY A 9 -1.45 27.40 14.88
CA GLY A 9 -0.29 26.55 15.18
C GLY A 9 0.17 26.69 16.64
N VAL A 10 0.91 25.68 17.13
CA VAL A 10 1.67 25.75 18.39
C VAL A 10 3.12 25.37 18.09
N ILE A 11 4.06 26.09 18.71
CA ILE A 11 5.49 26.03 18.38
C ILE A 11 6.27 25.27 19.47
N GLY A 12 7.10 24.33 19.01
CA GLY A 12 8.46 24.02 19.47
C GLY A 12 8.84 23.98 20.97
N VAL A 13 9.47 22.87 21.36
CA VAL A 13 10.53 22.83 22.39
C VAL A 13 11.72 22.07 21.79
N ALA A 14 12.96 22.43 22.14
CA ALA A 14 14.17 21.90 21.51
C ALA A 14 15.31 21.57 22.50
N ALA A 15 16.15 20.61 22.07
CA ALA A 15 17.57 20.40 22.40
C ALA A 15 18.04 20.15 23.86
N LEU A 16 18.49 18.93 24.10
CA LEU A 16 19.81 18.48 24.63
C LEU A 16 19.84 16.93 24.47
N GLY A 17 20.91 16.18 24.23
CA GLY A 17 22.37 16.41 24.26
C GLY A 17 23.01 15.66 25.45
N ALA A 18 24.04 14.80 25.34
CA ALA A 18 24.73 14.18 24.19
C ALA A 18 25.57 12.95 24.66
N LEU A 19 26.14 12.15 23.73
CA LEU A 19 27.00 10.95 23.95
C LEU A 19 26.26 9.75 24.61
N ILE A 20 26.66 8.47 24.50
CA ILE A 20 27.94 7.79 24.21
C ILE A 20 27.72 6.66 23.16
N GLY A 21 28.75 6.31 22.37
CA GLY A 21 28.75 5.12 21.48
C GLY A 21 29.53 3.92 22.07
N PRO A 22 29.36 2.70 21.52
CA PRO A 22 30.38 2.28 20.55
C PRO A 22 29.90 1.41 19.36
N ALA A 23 30.59 1.63 18.24
CA ALA A 23 31.09 0.66 17.26
C ALA A 23 30.27 -0.60 16.82
N ILE A 24 29.92 -0.56 15.53
CA ILE A 24 30.05 -1.65 14.53
C ILE A 24 29.07 -2.83 14.59
N GLY A 25 28.22 -2.88 13.56
CA GLY A 25 27.42 -4.02 13.13
C GLY A 25 26.90 -3.78 11.71
N ALA A 26 27.82 -3.69 10.74
CA ALA A 26 27.52 -3.18 9.39
C ALA A 26 26.71 -4.18 8.53
N GLY A 27 25.38 -4.13 8.67
CA GLY A 27 24.47 -4.81 7.74
C GLY A 27 24.57 -4.20 6.34
N SER A 28 24.75 -5.05 5.31
CA SER A 28 24.91 -4.62 3.93
C SER A 28 23.64 -3.95 3.38
N SER A 29 23.70 -2.64 3.18
CA SER A 29 22.73 -1.92 2.37
C SER A 29 22.94 -2.27 0.89
N ASP A 30 21.97 -2.94 0.27
CA ASP A 30 21.88 -3.06 -1.19
C ASP A 30 21.54 -1.68 -1.79
N HIS A 31 22.53 -0.81 -1.82
CA HIS A 31 22.55 0.33 -2.73
C HIS A 31 22.80 -0.21 -4.13
N ALA A 32 21.74 -0.26 -4.93
CA ALA A 32 21.90 -0.34 -6.38
C ALA A 32 22.90 0.77 -6.81
N PRO A 33 23.93 0.44 -7.62
CA PRO A 33 24.94 1.42 -7.99
C PRO A 33 24.28 2.61 -8.71
N PRO A 34 24.83 3.84 -8.56
CA PRO A 34 24.29 5.01 -9.22
C PRO A 34 24.20 4.75 -10.73
N ALA A 35 23.04 5.07 -11.32
CA ALA A 35 22.77 4.80 -12.72
C ALA A 35 23.88 5.38 -13.61
N ALA A 36 24.37 4.57 -14.55
CA ALA A 36 25.42 4.99 -15.48
C ALA A 36 24.99 6.25 -16.26
N PRO A 37 25.93 7.13 -16.66
CA PRO A 37 25.60 8.32 -17.42
C PRO A 37 24.79 7.96 -18.67
N ILE A 38 23.58 8.54 -18.78
CA ILE A 38 22.65 8.26 -19.87
C ILE A 38 23.37 8.46 -21.21
N GLU A 39 23.42 7.41 -22.03
CA GLU A 39 24.08 7.47 -23.34
C GLU A 39 23.49 8.60 -24.19
N ARG A 40 24.37 9.37 -24.84
CA ARG A 40 23.96 10.39 -25.80
C ARG A 40 23.59 9.72 -27.13
N GLY A 41 22.48 9.00 -27.12
CA GLY A 41 21.82 8.53 -28.34
C GLY A 41 21.60 9.70 -29.30
N ALA A 42 21.66 9.43 -30.60
CA ALA A 42 21.57 10.46 -31.63
C ALA A 42 20.31 11.31 -31.43
N SER A 43 20.46 12.64 -31.50
CA SER A 43 19.30 13.54 -31.52
C SER A 43 18.49 13.24 -32.78
N GLY A 44 17.20 12.98 -32.61
CA GLY A 44 16.27 13.01 -33.73
C GLY A 44 16.20 14.43 -34.33
N PRO A 45 15.73 14.58 -35.58
CA PRO A 45 15.41 15.90 -36.12
C PRO A 45 14.33 16.58 -35.26
N LEU A 46 14.45 17.89 -35.06
CA LEU A 46 13.45 18.65 -34.31
C LEU A 46 12.09 18.62 -35.02
N GLY A 47 11.04 18.23 -34.32
CA GLY A 47 9.68 18.16 -34.87
C GLY A 47 9.41 16.95 -35.77
N GLU A 48 10.25 15.91 -35.73
CA GLU A 48 10.11 14.69 -36.55
C GLU A 48 8.87 13.88 -36.15
N ILE A 49 8.60 13.71 -34.85
CA ILE A 49 7.40 12.98 -34.38
C ILE A 49 6.15 13.79 -34.73
N GLY A 50 6.14 15.09 -34.42
CA GLY A 50 5.06 16.00 -34.76
C GLY A 50 4.79 16.10 -36.27
N ARG A 51 5.81 15.98 -37.13
CA ARG A 51 5.63 15.90 -38.59
C ARG A 51 4.94 14.59 -38.97
N ARG A 52 5.47 13.44 -38.52
CA ARG A 52 4.86 12.13 -38.80
C ARG A 52 3.39 12.05 -38.34
N LEU A 53 3.07 12.62 -37.17
CA LEU A 53 1.69 12.69 -36.67
C LEU A 53 0.77 13.55 -37.56
N ARG A 54 1.26 14.68 -38.10
CA ARG A 54 0.49 15.50 -39.05
C ARG A 54 0.27 14.80 -40.38
N ASP A 55 1.32 14.19 -40.94
CA ASP A 55 1.31 13.53 -42.25
C ASP A 55 0.50 12.21 -42.24
N ALA A 56 0.37 11.56 -41.07
CA ALA A 56 -0.37 10.31 -40.90
C ALA A 56 -1.89 10.46 -41.09
N ALA A 57 -2.51 9.50 -41.78
CA ALA A 57 -3.97 9.36 -41.82
C ALA A 57 -4.53 8.91 -40.44
N PRO A 58 -5.78 9.26 -40.10
CA PRO A 58 -6.45 8.71 -38.92
C PRO A 58 -6.46 7.17 -38.91
N GLY A 59 -6.17 6.58 -37.76
CA GLY A 59 -6.05 5.14 -37.55
C GLY A 59 -4.73 4.51 -37.99
N ALA A 60 -3.81 5.29 -38.58
CA ALA A 60 -2.51 4.78 -39.03
C ALA A 60 -1.61 4.34 -37.86
N VAL A 61 -0.63 3.49 -38.17
CA VAL A 61 0.52 3.21 -37.29
C VAL A 61 1.63 4.18 -37.64
N VAL A 62 2.18 4.86 -36.62
CA VAL A 62 3.31 5.77 -36.74
C VAL A 62 4.46 5.22 -35.92
N GLU A 63 5.44 4.64 -36.62
CA GLU A 63 6.65 4.11 -36.00
C GLU A 63 7.72 5.20 -35.88
N ILE A 64 8.28 5.33 -34.66
CA ILE A 64 9.36 6.26 -34.32
C ILE A 64 10.61 5.43 -33.99
N PRO A 65 11.71 5.54 -34.75
CA PRO A 65 12.93 4.79 -34.47
C PRO A 65 13.64 5.31 -33.22
N ALA A 66 14.63 4.56 -32.74
CA ALA A 66 15.47 4.96 -31.62
C ALA A 66 16.16 6.32 -31.85
N GLY A 67 16.14 7.18 -30.82
CA GLY A 67 16.65 8.56 -30.90
C GLY A 67 16.07 9.44 -29.80
N VAL A 68 16.66 10.64 -29.61
CA VAL A 68 16.19 11.64 -28.63
C VAL A 68 15.44 12.77 -29.33
N TYR A 69 14.15 12.90 -29.03
CA TYR A 69 13.23 13.87 -29.63
C TYR A 69 12.83 14.92 -28.59
N ARG A 70 13.27 16.17 -28.80
CA ARG A 70 12.88 17.31 -27.97
C ARG A 70 11.63 17.97 -28.56
N GLU A 71 10.49 17.40 -28.22
CA GLU A 71 9.18 17.78 -28.76
C GLU A 71 8.12 17.73 -27.66
N HIS A 72 7.21 18.71 -27.67
CA HIS A 72 5.94 18.64 -26.96
C HIS A 72 4.88 18.20 -27.97
N LEU A 73 4.24 17.06 -27.73
CA LEU A 73 3.36 16.41 -28.68
C LEU A 73 1.90 16.65 -28.33
N ARG A 74 1.10 16.99 -29.34
CA ARG A 74 -0.37 16.96 -29.26
C ARG A 74 -0.88 15.96 -30.28
N ILE A 75 -1.65 14.98 -29.81
CA ILE A 75 -2.22 13.90 -30.63
C ILE A 75 -3.73 14.15 -30.73
N ASP A 76 -4.12 14.77 -31.85
CA ASP A 76 -5.46 15.30 -32.15
C ASP A 76 -6.24 14.46 -33.18
N LYS A 77 -5.68 13.32 -33.61
CA LYS A 77 -6.32 12.28 -34.43
C LYS A 77 -6.11 10.88 -33.81
N PRO A 78 -7.03 9.92 -34.03
CA PRO A 78 -6.79 8.52 -33.71
C PRO A 78 -5.52 8.02 -34.43
N VAL A 79 -4.59 7.40 -33.71
CA VAL A 79 -3.30 6.95 -34.25
C VAL A 79 -2.65 5.94 -33.31
N ARG A 80 -1.84 5.03 -33.85
CA ARG A 80 -0.99 4.13 -33.05
C ARG A 80 0.47 4.59 -33.14
N LEU A 81 0.88 5.42 -32.19
CA LEU A 81 2.25 5.92 -32.06
C LEU A 81 3.10 4.88 -31.30
N ILE A 82 4.13 4.33 -31.95
CA ILE A 82 4.91 3.20 -31.45
C ILE A 82 6.41 3.49 -31.53
N ALA A 83 7.13 3.27 -30.44
CA ALA A 83 8.59 3.29 -30.39
C ALA A 83 9.19 2.00 -30.97
N VAL A 84 10.16 2.13 -31.87
CA VAL A 84 10.94 1.04 -32.45
C VAL A 84 12.37 1.14 -31.94
N GLY A 85 12.62 0.49 -30.80
CA GLY A 85 13.85 0.66 -30.01
C GLY A 85 13.75 1.82 -29.02
N ALA A 86 14.90 2.35 -28.59
CA ALA A 86 14.99 3.40 -27.57
C ALA A 86 14.61 4.80 -28.11
N ALA A 87 13.32 5.02 -28.39
CA ALA A 87 12.79 6.34 -28.71
C ALA A 87 12.47 7.12 -27.41
N ILE A 88 13.08 8.28 -27.26
CA ILE A 88 12.96 9.14 -26.07
C ILE A 88 12.27 10.45 -26.45
N ILE A 89 11.17 10.79 -25.78
CA ILE A 89 10.52 12.10 -25.86
C ILE A 89 10.96 12.91 -24.62
N ASP A 90 11.59 14.06 -24.85
CA ASP A 90 12.31 14.84 -23.84
C ASP A 90 11.71 16.25 -23.72
N GLY A 91 10.99 16.51 -22.63
CA GLY A 91 10.29 17.78 -22.36
C GLY A 91 11.20 18.96 -21.97
N GLY A 92 12.52 18.76 -21.94
CA GLY A 92 13.49 19.84 -21.68
C GLY A 92 13.41 20.48 -20.30
N GLY A 93 12.67 19.90 -19.35
CA GLY A 93 12.41 20.48 -18.03
C GLY A 93 11.26 21.48 -17.98
N SER A 94 10.34 21.46 -18.96
CA SER A 94 9.22 22.40 -19.05
C SER A 94 7.92 21.72 -19.49
N GLY A 95 6.78 22.31 -19.09
CA GLY A 95 5.45 21.96 -19.63
C GLY A 95 5.02 20.50 -19.44
N ASP A 96 3.98 20.15 -20.19
CA ASP A 96 3.56 18.77 -20.44
C ASP A 96 4.29 18.21 -21.66
N ILE A 97 4.43 16.89 -21.77
CA ILE A 97 5.23 16.28 -22.85
C ILE A 97 4.35 15.67 -23.95
N VAL A 98 3.32 14.89 -23.60
CA VAL A 98 2.38 14.30 -24.57
C VAL A 98 0.93 14.57 -24.14
N GLU A 99 0.22 15.39 -24.91
CA GLU A 99 -1.23 15.60 -24.83
C GLU A 99 -1.94 14.67 -25.82
N ILE A 100 -2.87 13.84 -25.33
CA ILE A 100 -3.74 12.99 -26.15
C ILE A 100 -5.16 13.53 -26.05
N THR A 101 -5.64 14.16 -27.12
CA THR A 101 -6.96 14.81 -27.18
C THR A 101 -7.90 14.19 -28.22
N ALA A 102 -7.49 13.07 -28.83
CA ALA A 102 -8.32 12.26 -29.72
C ALA A 102 -8.53 10.84 -29.14
N PRO A 103 -9.67 10.21 -29.44
CA PRO A 103 -9.97 8.86 -28.97
C PRO A 103 -9.16 7.82 -29.74
N ASP A 104 -9.15 6.58 -29.23
CA ASP A 104 -8.56 5.41 -29.89
C ASP A 104 -7.04 5.57 -30.21
N VAL A 105 -6.36 6.43 -29.46
CA VAL A 105 -4.91 6.65 -29.56
C VAL A 105 -4.16 5.59 -28.77
N THR A 106 -3.14 4.97 -29.38
CA THR A 106 -2.14 4.15 -28.68
C THR A 106 -0.82 4.91 -28.60
N LEU A 107 -0.22 4.96 -27.41
CA LEU A 107 1.15 5.41 -27.17
C LEU A 107 1.95 4.25 -26.56
N LYS A 108 2.90 3.69 -27.30
CA LYS A 108 3.58 2.43 -26.94
C LYS A 108 5.10 2.50 -26.93
N GLY A 109 5.71 2.04 -25.84
CA GLY A 109 7.14 1.72 -25.75
C GLY A 109 8.10 2.91 -25.63
N PHE A 110 7.61 4.14 -25.46
CA PHE A 110 8.46 5.33 -25.39
C PHE A 110 9.10 5.48 -24.01
N THR A 111 10.30 6.04 -23.98
CA THR A 111 10.79 6.75 -22.79
C THR A 111 10.30 8.19 -22.85
N VAL A 112 9.63 8.68 -21.81
CA VAL A 112 9.10 10.05 -21.71
C VAL A 112 9.68 10.71 -20.47
N ARG A 113 10.42 11.82 -20.61
CA ARG A 113 11.22 12.36 -19.50
C ARG A 113 11.33 13.87 -19.44
N ASN A 114 11.78 14.36 -18.28
CA ASN A 114 12.12 15.76 -18.02
C ASN A 114 10.89 16.70 -18.14
N THR A 115 9.81 16.42 -17.40
CA THR A 115 8.65 17.35 -17.31
C THR A 115 9.06 18.68 -16.68
N GLY A 116 8.18 19.69 -16.75
CA GLY A 116 8.25 20.84 -15.85
C GLY A 116 8.17 20.47 -14.35
N ILE A 117 8.51 21.42 -13.48
CA ILE A 117 8.43 21.33 -12.02
C ILE A 117 7.25 22.15 -11.44
N ASP A 118 6.37 22.65 -12.29
CA ASP A 118 5.25 23.52 -11.91
C ASP A 118 4.08 22.68 -11.39
N LEU A 119 3.84 22.77 -10.08
CA LEU A 119 2.75 22.08 -9.39
C LEU A 119 1.38 22.71 -9.67
N ASP A 120 1.30 24.02 -9.92
CA ASP A 120 0.04 24.74 -10.16
C ASP A 120 -0.48 24.48 -11.58
N LYS A 121 0.43 24.28 -12.55
CA LYS A 121 0.12 23.80 -13.90
C LYS A 121 -0.02 22.27 -14.01
N GLU A 122 0.26 21.55 -12.94
CA GLU A 122 0.25 20.09 -12.86
C GLU A 122 1.01 19.41 -14.02
N ASN A 123 2.30 19.74 -14.20
CA ASN A 123 3.02 19.33 -15.41
C ASN A 123 3.18 17.81 -15.58
N ALA A 124 2.59 17.28 -16.66
CA ALA A 124 2.39 15.85 -16.88
C ALA A 124 3.24 15.29 -18.04
N ALA A 125 3.79 14.09 -17.87
CA ALA A 125 4.49 13.40 -18.95
C ALA A 125 3.50 12.93 -20.04
N ILE A 126 2.36 12.37 -19.65
CA ILE A 126 1.28 11.98 -20.56
C ILE A 126 -0.05 12.46 -19.97
N ARG A 127 -0.71 13.42 -20.64
CA ARG A 127 -2.07 13.87 -20.30
C ARG A 127 -3.06 13.35 -21.36
N VAL A 128 -4.17 12.77 -20.92
CA VAL A 128 -5.19 12.16 -21.79
C VAL A 128 -6.54 12.80 -21.48
N THR A 129 -7.19 13.36 -22.50
CA THR A 129 -8.53 14.00 -22.38
C THR A 129 -9.52 13.45 -23.41
N ALA A 130 -9.42 12.16 -23.71
CA ALA A 130 -10.26 11.47 -24.70
C ALA A 130 -10.38 9.96 -24.37
N PRO A 131 -11.51 9.31 -24.72
CA PRO A 131 -11.79 7.92 -24.34
C PRO A 131 -10.98 6.89 -25.15
N ARG A 132 -10.89 5.66 -24.62
CA ARG A 132 -10.25 4.50 -25.27
C ARG A 132 -8.77 4.69 -25.61
N ALA A 133 -8.05 5.50 -24.83
CA ALA A 133 -6.60 5.62 -24.96
C ALA A 133 -5.90 4.35 -24.47
N THR A 134 -4.84 3.92 -25.16
CA THR A 134 -3.99 2.80 -24.73
C THR A 134 -2.56 3.29 -24.50
N ILE A 135 -2.16 3.38 -23.24
CA ILE A 135 -0.83 3.79 -22.80
C ILE A 135 -0.09 2.53 -22.35
N GLU A 136 0.79 2.00 -23.20
CA GLU A 136 1.36 0.66 -23.06
C GLU A 136 2.89 0.64 -23.01
N ALA A 137 3.47 -0.05 -22.01
CA ALA A 137 4.90 -0.35 -21.92
C ALA A 137 5.85 0.87 -22.02
N ASN A 138 5.38 2.07 -21.66
CA ASN A 138 6.20 3.29 -21.65
C ASN A 138 7.02 3.38 -20.35
N THR A 139 8.17 4.05 -20.42
CA THR A 139 9.00 4.37 -19.25
C THR A 139 9.01 5.87 -19.02
N LEU A 140 8.50 6.31 -17.87
CA LEU A 140 8.42 7.70 -17.46
C LEU A 140 9.46 7.94 -16.37
N ASP A 141 10.45 8.79 -16.63
CA ASP A 141 11.54 9.11 -15.69
C ASP A 141 11.70 10.64 -15.53
N ASP A 142 12.07 11.09 -14.33
CA ASP A 142 12.09 12.51 -13.95
C ASP A 142 10.75 13.22 -14.26
N ILE A 143 9.64 12.63 -13.80
CA ILE A 143 8.28 13.18 -13.99
C ILE A 143 7.77 13.87 -12.72
N LEU A 144 7.08 15.01 -12.88
CA LEU A 144 6.34 15.65 -11.80
C LEU A 144 4.98 14.97 -11.64
N PHE A 145 4.14 15.05 -12.68
CA PHE A 145 2.97 14.18 -12.85
C PHE A 145 3.25 13.17 -13.98
N GLY A 146 2.82 11.93 -13.79
CA GLY A 146 3.15 10.83 -14.70
C GLY A 146 2.12 10.71 -15.82
N ILE A 147 1.16 9.80 -15.62
CA ILE A 147 0.02 9.58 -16.52
C ILE A 147 -1.23 10.20 -15.88
N ASP A 148 -1.87 11.14 -16.56
CA ASP A 148 -3.04 11.89 -16.09
C ASP A 148 -4.20 11.75 -17.08
N LEU A 149 -5.14 10.85 -16.77
CA LEU A 149 -6.37 10.62 -17.52
C LEU A 149 -7.50 11.46 -16.92
N ARG A 150 -8.14 12.30 -17.75
CA ARG A 150 -9.29 13.14 -17.39
C ARG A 150 -10.42 12.93 -18.38
N GLU A 151 -11.58 12.47 -17.91
CA GLU A 151 -12.77 12.22 -18.74
C GLU A 151 -12.46 11.29 -19.94
N ALA A 152 -11.61 10.29 -19.67
CA ALA A 152 -11.03 9.35 -20.61
C ALA A 152 -11.45 7.88 -20.32
N PRO A 153 -12.76 7.56 -20.33
CA PRO A 153 -13.26 6.22 -20.01
C PRO A 153 -12.85 5.16 -21.05
N ASP A 154 -13.02 3.89 -20.67
CA ASP A 154 -12.71 2.70 -21.48
C ASP A 154 -11.22 2.61 -21.91
N SER A 155 -10.34 3.32 -21.19
CA SER A 155 -8.91 3.40 -21.46
C SER A 155 -8.10 2.25 -20.84
N ARG A 156 -6.85 2.10 -21.27
CA ARG A 156 -5.92 1.06 -20.81
C ARG A 156 -4.57 1.67 -20.47
N VAL A 157 -4.13 1.51 -19.23
CA VAL A 157 -2.80 1.91 -18.74
C VAL A 157 -2.09 0.62 -18.32
N THR A 158 -1.22 0.10 -19.19
CA THR A 158 -0.74 -1.29 -19.08
C THR A 158 0.78 -1.43 -19.19
N GLY A 159 1.42 -2.02 -18.19
CA GLY A 159 2.85 -2.37 -18.21
C GLY A 159 3.83 -1.19 -18.20
N ASN A 160 3.39 0.02 -17.82
CA ASN A 160 4.24 1.20 -17.80
C ASN A 160 5.10 1.24 -16.53
N ARG A 161 6.30 1.83 -16.61
CA ARG A 161 7.12 2.20 -15.45
C ARG A 161 7.06 3.72 -15.26
N ILE A 162 6.78 4.18 -14.04
CA ILE A 162 6.61 5.61 -13.72
C ILE A 162 7.47 5.97 -12.50
N GLY A 163 8.52 6.76 -12.71
CA GLY A 163 9.48 7.20 -11.70
C GLY A 163 9.48 8.73 -11.52
N GLY A 164 9.00 9.20 -10.37
CA GLY A 164 8.93 10.63 -10.06
C GLY A 164 10.29 11.32 -9.84
N LYS A 165 10.33 12.66 -10.03
CA LYS A 165 11.51 13.50 -9.75
C LYS A 165 12.02 13.29 -8.30
N PRO A 166 13.34 13.45 -8.05
CA PRO A 166 13.93 13.33 -6.71
C PRO A 166 13.59 14.54 -5.81
N LEU A 167 12.33 14.58 -5.35
CA LEU A 167 11.75 15.65 -4.54
C LEU A 167 11.17 15.09 -3.22
N ASP A 168 11.05 15.97 -2.23
CA ASP A 168 10.30 15.71 -1.00
C ASP A 168 8.83 15.37 -1.31
N ILE A 169 8.19 14.51 -0.52
CA ILE A 169 6.83 14.02 -0.78
C ILE A 169 5.80 15.16 -0.99
N ALA A 170 5.93 16.26 -0.26
CA ALA A 170 5.07 17.43 -0.38
C ALA A 170 5.23 18.21 -1.71
N ARG A 171 6.33 18.00 -2.44
CA ARG A 171 6.69 18.68 -3.69
C ARG A 171 6.57 17.81 -4.93
N ARG A 172 6.26 16.52 -4.78
CA ARG A 172 5.99 15.59 -5.88
C ARG A 172 4.57 15.80 -6.44
N GLY A 173 4.39 15.56 -7.73
CA GLY A 173 3.08 15.33 -8.33
C GLY A 173 2.70 13.85 -8.29
N ASP A 174 1.54 13.53 -8.86
CA ASP A 174 0.95 12.19 -8.83
C ASP A 174 1.47 11.33 -9.99
N GLY A 175 1.86 10.09 -9.71
CA GLY A 175 2.44 9.19 -10.73
C GLY A 175 1.40 8.66 -11.71
N LEU A 176 0.20 8.37 -11.20
CA LEU A 176 -0.98 8.03 -12.01
C LEU A 176 -2.18 8.80 -11.46
N ARG A 177 -2.99 9.36 -12.33
CA ARG A 177 -4.28 9.96 -11.98
C ARG A 177 -5.36 9.54 -12.98
N LEU A 178 -6.46 9.04 -12.46
CA LEU A 178 -7.72 8.83 -13.17
C LEU A 178 -8.76 9.78 -12.58
N TRP A 179 -9.34 10.64 -13.40
CA TRP A 179 -10.47 11.51 -13.05
C TRP A 179 -11.61 11.26 -14.03
N ARG A 180 -12.75 10.73 -13.58
CA ARG A 180 -13.91 10.39 -14.44
C ARG A 180 -13.55 9.45 -15.61
N CYS A 181 -12.87 8.36 -15.30
CA CYS A 181 -12.33 7.41 -16.26
C CYS A 181 -12.92 6.01 -16.04
N ASP A 182 -14.24 5.90 -16.18
CA ASP A 182 -14.99 4.65 -16.04
C ASP A 182 -14.41 3.50 -16.87
N ARG A 183 -14.55 2.26 -16.37
CA ARG A 183 -14.19 1.01 -17.08
C ARG A 183 -12.73 0.95 -17.55
N THR A 184 -11.86 1.80 -16.98
CA THR A 184 -10.42 1.80 -17.27
C THR A 184 -9.76 0.54 -16.70
N LEU A 185 -8.74 0.03 -17.39
CA LEU A 185 -7.86 -1.01 -16.86
C LEU A 185 -6.49 -0.41 -16.51
N VAL A 186 -6.05 -0.62 -15.28
CA VAL A 186 -4.70 -0.31 -14.78
C VAL A 186 -4.01 -1.63 -14.44
N GLU A 187 -3.13 -2.10 -15.31
CA GLU A 187 -2.59 -3.47 -15.27
C GLU A 187 -1.05 -3.51 -15.35
N GLY A 188 -0.40 -4.23 -14.43
CA GLY A 188 1.03 -4.56 -14.52
C GLY A 188 2.01 -3.37 -14.48
N ASN A 189 1.56 -2.19 -14.07
CA ASN A 189 2.40 -0.98 -14.02
C ASN A 189 3.29 -0.98 -12.76
N THR A 190 4.46 -0.36 -12.85
CA THR A 190 5.31 -0.04 -11.68
C THR A 190 5.32 1.47 -11.46
N ILE A 191 4.83 1.93 -10.32
CA ILE A 191 4.78 3.34 -9.92
C ILE A 191 5.69 3.54 -8.71
N HIS A 192 6.66 4.44 -8.80
CA HIS A 192 7.57 4.74 -7.71
C HIS A 192 8.00 6.20 -7.64
N SER A 193 8.43 6.63 -6.44
CA SER A 193 9.00 7.96 -6.20
C SER A 193 8.08 9.14 -6.56
N GLY A 194 6.79 8.90 -6.81
CA GLY A 194 5.75 9.92 -6.98
C GLY A 194 5.13 10.33 -5.65
N ARG A 195 4.10 11.17 -5.70
CA ARG A 195 3.22 11.45 -4.57
C ARG A 195 2.20 10.32 -4.42
N ASP A 196 1.19 10.26 -5.28
CA ASP A 196 0.10 9.28 -5.18
C ASP A 196 -0.10 8.53 -6.52
N ALA A 197 -0.82 7.40 -6.47
CA ALA A 197 -1.67 6.95 -7.58
C ALA A 197 -3.13 7.19 -7.19
N ILE A 198 -3.86 7.96 -8.01
CA ILE A 198 -5.20 8.50 -7.68
C ILE A 198 -6.27 7.98 -8.65
N LEU A 199 -7.43 7.63 -8.12
CA LEU A 199 -8.60 7.18 -8.86
C LEU A 199 -9.85 7.86 -8.28
N TRP A 200 -10.38 8.86 -8.97
CA TRP A 200 -11.47 9.73 -8.52
C TRP A 200 -12.65 9.77 -9.50
N TYR A 201 -13.89 9.81 -8.98
CA TYR A 201 -15.13 10.01 -9.75
C TYR A 201 -15.32 9.02 -10.91
N SER A 202 -14.84 7.78 -10.77
CA SER A 202 -14.78 6.77 -11.83
C SER A 202 -15.37 5.43 -11.39
N THR A 203 -16.18 4.80 -12.23
CA THR A 203 -16.91 3.55 -11.91
C THR A 203 -16.44 2.35 -12.74
N GLY A 204 -16.40 1.16 -12.15
CA GLY A 204 -16.10 -0.10 -12.86
C GLY A 204 -14.63 -0.27 -13.26
N VAL A 205 -13.69 0.39 -12.57
CA VAL A 205 -12.25 0.36 -12.88
C VAL A 205 -11.63 -0.94 -12.34
N VAL A 206 -10.69 -1.51 -13.07
CA VAL A 206 -9.91 -2.68 -12.63
C VAL A 206 -8.44 -2.29 -12.44
N VAL A 207 -7.91 -2.53 -11.25
CA VAL A 207 -6.51 -2.26 -10.87
C VAL A 207 -5.86 -3.59 -10.50
N ARG A 208 -5.07 -4.19 -11.40
CA ARG A 208 -4.48 -5.51 -11.17
C ARG A 208 -2.99 -5.65 -11.44
N ASP A 209 -2.33 -6.49 -10.65
CA ASP A 209 -0.93 -6.92 -10.84
C ASP A 209 0.10 -5.75 -10.86
N ASN A 210 -0.27 -4.57 -10.35
CA ASN A 210 0.60 -3.39 -10.29
C ASN A 210 1.52 -3.43 -9.07
N ARG A 211 2.62 -2.65 -9.14
CA ARG A 211 3.58 -2.46 -8.06
C ARG A 211 3.70 -0.97 -7.73
N GLY A 212 3.28 -0.54 -6.54
CA GLY A 212 3.39 0.85 -6.06
C GLY A 212 4.32 0.97 -4.85
N HIS A 213 5.41 1.74 -4.93
CA HIS A 213 6.37 1.83 -3.82
C HIS A 213 7.08 3.17 -3.63
N ASP A 214 7.45 3.45 -2.38
CA ASP A 214 8.15 4.67 -1.94
C ASP A 214 7.40 5.98 -2.32
N CYS A 215 6.07 5.88 -2.40
CA CYS A 215 5.09 6.95 -2.62
C CYS A 215 4.41 7.35 -1.30
N ARG A 216 3.53 8.37 -1.33
CA ARG A 216 2.61 8.69 -0.23
C ARG A 216 1.46 7.68 -0.21
N TYR A 217 0.54 7.74 -1.17
CA TYR A 217 -0.48 6.71 -1.36
C TYR A 217 -0.08 5.76 -2.49
N GLY A 218 0.00 4.46 -2.19
CA GLY A 218 0.22 3.41 -3.21
C GLY A 218 -0.97 3.32 -4.19
N LEU A 219 -2.19 3.42 -3.65
CA LEU A 219 -3.44 3.68 -4.37
C LEU A 219 -4.40 4.49 -3.47
N HIS A 220 -5.05 5.50 -4.05
CA HIS A 220 -6.00 6.38 -3.37
C HIS A 220 -7.30 6.50 -4.18
N LEU A 221 -8.39 5.99 -3.63
CA LEU A 221 -9.75 6.10 -4.19
C LEU A 221 -10.56 7.15 -3.42
N MET A 222 -11.33 7.95 -4.16
CA MET A 222 -12.41 8.78 -3.62
C MET A 222 -13.59 8.84 -4.60
N PHE A 223 -14.83 8.68 -4.13
CA PHE A 223 -16.04 8.83 -4.96
C PHE A 223 -16.05 7.93 -6.21
N SER A 224 -15.67 6.66 -6.03
CA SER A 224 -15.38 5.73 -7.12
C SER A 224 -15.89 4.33 -6.81
N ASP A 225 -16.79 3.82 -7.65
CA ASP A 225 -17.64 2.66 -7.33
C ASP A 225 -17.37 1.45 -8.23
N GLU A 226 -17.77 0.26 -7.77
CA GLU A 226 -17.61 -1.01 -8.50
C GLU A 226 -16.15 -1.29 -8.92
N VAL A 227 -15.16 -0.90 -8.08
CA VAL A 227 -13.72 -0.98 -8.39
C VAL A 227 -13.12 -2.28 -7.87
N THR A 228 -12.40 -3.00 -8.74
CA THR A 228 -11.76 -4.28 -8.42
C THR A 228 -10.23 -4.12 -8.32
N ILE A 229 -9.64 -4.42 -7.16
CA ILE A 229 -8.21 -4.23 -6.84
C ILE A 229 -7.59 -5.61 -6.53
N ILE A 230 -6.88 -6.21 -7.49
CA ILE A 230 -6.43 -7.62 -7.41
C ILE A 230 -4.91 -7.78 -7.56
N GLY A 231 -4.27 -8.55 -6.68
CA GLY A 231 -2.90 -9.06 -6.88
C GLY A 231 -1.76 -8.02 -6.87
N ASN A 232 -2.06 -6.75 -6.53
CA ASN A 232 -1.08 -5.67 -6.54
C ASN A 232 -0.12 -5.77 -5.33
N GLU A 233 1.11 -5.26 -5.45
CA GLU A 233 2.01 -5.05 -4.30
C GLU A 233 2.21 -3.55 -4.01
N PHE A 234 1.69 -3.10 -2.87
CA PHE A 234 1.88 -1.73 -2.36
C PHE A 234 2.80 -1.76 -1.14
N SER A 235 4.03 -1.28 -1.31
CA SER A 235 5.10 -1.43 -0.30
C SER A 235 5.88 -0.15 0.02
N ARG A 236 6.25 0.04 1.29
CA ARG A 236 7.02 1.20 1.79
C ARG A 236 6.39 2.58 1.49
N ASN A 237 5.08 2.62 1.26
CA ASN A 237 4.36 3.88 1.07
C ASN A 237 3.98 4.49 2.43
N SER A 238 3.46 5.72 2.43
CA SER A 238 2.79 6.26 3.62
C SER A 238 1.44 5.57 3.90
N VAL A 239 0.77 5.08 2.85
CA VAL A 239 -0.41 4.21 2.88
C VAL A 239 -0.34 3.26 1.67
N GLY A 240 -0.69 1.98 1.86
CA GLY A 240 -0.84 1.01 0.78
C GLY A 240 -2.03 1.33 -0.11
N ILE A 241 -3.25 1.01 0.35
CA ILE A 241 -4.53 1.40 -0.28
C ILE A 241 -5.31 2.31 0.68
N TYR A 242 -5.88 3.40 0.17
CA TYR A 242 -6.85 4.22 0.89
C TYR A 242 -8.14 4.38 0.08
N LEU A 243 -9.28 4.13 0.72
CA LEU A 243 -10.61 4.19 0.12
C LEU A 243 -11.46 5.21 0.87
N MET A 244 -12.13 6.12 0.14
CA MET A 244 -13.01 7.13 0.72
C MET A 244 -14.31 7.26 -0.08
N TYR A 245 -15.47 7.37 0.59
CA TYR A 245 -16.73 7.80 -0.04
C TYR A 245 -17.14 6.96 -1.27
N SER A 246 -17.06 5.64 -1.17
CA SER A 246 -17.09 4.69 -2.30
C SER A 246 -17.89 3.42 -1.96
N THR A 247 -18.45 2.75 -2.96
CA THR A 247 -19.15 1.47 -2.78
C THR A 247 -18.87 0.41 -3.86
N GLY A 248 -18.90 -0.88 -3.49
CA GLY A 248 -18.68 -1.98 -4.43
C GLY A 248 -17.22 -2.29 -4.67
N ILE A 249 -16.44 -2.42 -3.61
CA ILE A 249 -14.97 -2.44 -3.70
C ILE A 249 -14.42 -3.80 -3.28
N GLU A 250 -13.80 -4.50 -4.23
CA GLU A 250 -13.17 -5.80 -4.02
C GLU A 250 -11.65 -5.63 -3.89
N ILE A 251 -11.07 -5.91 -2.73
CA ILE A 251 -9.62 -5.88 -2.47
C ILE A 251 -9.15 -7.31 -2.26
N VAL A 252 -8.58 -7.93 -3.31
CA VAL A 252 -8.35 -9.38 -3.39
C VAL A 252 -6.87 -9.74 -3.61
N GLY A 253 -6.28 -10.57 -2.75
CA GLY A 253 -4.97 -11.19 -3.01
C GLY A 253 -3.78 -10.22 -3.09
N ASN A 254 -3.94 -8.97 -2.63
CA ASN A 254 -2.91 -7.93 -2.68
C ASN A 254 -1.87 -8.12 -1.57
N ARG A 255 -0.72 -7.47 -1.75
CA ARG A 255 0.44 -7.52 -0.84
C ARG A 255 0.73 -6.12 -0.31
N LEU A 256 0.31 -5.85 0.93
CA LEU A 256 0.36 -4.54 1.58
C LEU A 256 1.50 -4.55 2.61
N LEU A 257 2.71 -4.14 2.18
CA LEU A 257 3.96 -4.50 2.85
C LEU A 257 4.73 -3.29 3.39
N ARG A 258 4.88 -3.20 4.71
CA ARG A 258 5.75 -2.20 5.38
C ARG A 258 5.40 -0.74 5.07
N ASN A 259 4.12 -0.42 4.91
CA ASN A 259 3.66 0.97 4.76
C ASN A 259 3.68 1.65 6.14
N ARG A 260 4.35 2.82 6.24
CA ARG A 260 4.87 3.36 7.50
C ARG A 260 4.83 4.90 7.53
N GLY A 261 5.11 5.48 8.69
CA GLY A 261 4.94 6.92 8.96
C GLY A 261 3.59 7.25 9.60
N PRO A 262 3.21 8.54 9.68
CA PRO A 262 2.02 8.99 10.42
C PRO A 262 0.74 8.26 10.01
N SER A 263 0.53 8.05 8.72
CA SER A 263 -0.65 7.37 8.16
C SER A 263 -0.44 5.89 7.83
N GLY A 264 0.63 5.24 8.32
CA GLY A 264 1.16 3.93 7.86
C GLY A 264 0.20 2.73 7.74
N TYR A 265 -0.78 2.76 6.85
CA TYR A 265 -1.83 1.75 6.71
C TYR A 265 -1.52 0.78 5.59
N GLY A 266 -1.81 -0.51 5.79
CA GLY A 266 -1.88 -1.48 4.68
C GLY A 266 -3.11 -1.21 3.81
N VAL A 267 -4.29 -1.25 4.44
CA VAL A 267 -5.57 -0.76 3.89
C VAL A 267 -6.16 0.26 4.86
N GLY A 268 -6.71 1.36 4.36
CA GLY A 268 -7.52 2.30 5.14
C GLY A 268 -8.85 2.61 4.45
N LEU A 269 -9.92 2.64 5.24
CA LEU A 269 -11.30 2.82 4.80
C LEU A 269 -11.92 4.03 5.50
N LYS A 270 -12.58 4.91 4.74
CA LYS A 270 -13.38 6.03 5.27
C LYS A 270 -14.73 6.15 4.57
N GLU A 271 -15.81 6.08 5.33
CA GLU A 271 -17.18 6.31 4.84
C GLU A 271 -17.47 5.54 3.53
N ALA A 272 -17.11 4.25 3.52
CA ALA A 272 -17.25 3.35 2.37
C ALA A 272 -18.21 2.19 2.69
N ASP A 273 -19.00 1.76 1.71
CA ASP A 273 -20.09 0.79 1.88
C ASP A 273 -19.94 -0.43 0.97
N ARG A 274 -20.27 -1.63 1.45
CA ARG A 274 -20.26 -2.88 0.66
C ARG A 274 -18.92 -3.08 -0.06
N PHE A 275 -17.91 -3.37 0.75
CA PHE A 275 -16.57 -3.73 0.33
C PHE A 275 -16.23 -5.13 0.85
N SER A 276 -15.41 -5.88 0.10
CA SER A 276 -14.82 -7.14 0.55
C SER A 276 -13.31 -7.06 0.47
N VAL A 277 -12.64 -7.32 1.58
CA VAL A 277 -11.17 -7.35 1.71
C VAL A 277 -10.79 -8.79 2.00
N ARG A 278 -10.21 -9.49 1.03
CA ARG A 278 -9.96 -10.93 1.15
C ARG A 278 -8.70 -11.45 0.48
N ASP A 279 -8.22 -12.57 0.97
CA ASP A 279 -7.02 -13.27 0.45
C ASP A 279 -5.71 -12.43 0.54
N ASN A 280 -5.73 -11.25 1.19
CA ASN A 280 -4.61 -10.30 1.17
C ASN A 280 -3.51 -10.64 2.20
N LEU A 281 -2.27 -10.28 1.86
CA LEU A 281 -1.12 -10.34 2.75
C LEU A 281 -0.78 -8.93 3.26
N ILE A 282 -1.15 -8.63 4.50
CA ILE A 282 -1.07 -7.30 5.11
C ILE A 282 -0.03 -7.33 6.24
N VAL A 283 1.22 -6.99 5.91
CA VAL A 283 2.38 -7.29 6.77
C VAL A 283 3.28 -6.11 7.07
N GLY A 284 3.61 -5.91 8.34
CA GLY A 284 4.66 -5.00 8.79
C GLY A 284 4.32 -3.51 8.72
N ASN A 285 3.04 -3.14 8.61
CA ASN A 285 2.55 -1.76 8.53
C ASN A 285 2.40 -1.12 9.93
N ARG A 286 2.10 0.19 10.03
CA ARG A 286 1.71 0.81 11.33
C ARG A 286 0.30 0.35 11.75
N ALA A 287 -0.64 0.28 10.82
CA ALA A 287 -1.86 -0.50 10.98
C ALA A 287 -2.01 -1.44 9.78
N GLY A 288 -2.41 -2.68 10.01
CA GLY A 288 -2.77 -3.57 8.91
C GLY A 288 -3.99 -3.01 8.17
N VAL A 289 -5.08 -2.85 8.91
CA VAL A 289 -6.32 -2.21 8.46
C VAL A 289 -6.66 -1.03 9.39
N TYR A 290 -7.10 0.10 8.81
CA TYR A 290 -7.66 1.25 9.52
C TYR A 290 -9.09 1.51 9.04
N ILE A 291 -10.06 1.66 9.95
CA ILE A 291 -11.48 1.77 9.60
C ILE A 291 -12.12 2.99 10.31
N ASP A 292 -12.64 3.92 9.51
CA ASP A 292 -13.38 5.11 9.94
C ASP A 292 -14.78 5.11 9.30
N GLY A 293 -15.83 4.97 10.12
CA GLY A 293 -17.23 5.05 9.67
C GLY A 293 -17.56 4.18 8.44
N SER A 294 -17.02 2.96 8.38
CA SER A 294 -17.17 2.04 7.23
C SER A 294 -17.57 0.64 7.75
N PRO A 295 -18.65 0.00 7.24
CA PRO A 295 -19.79 0.58 6.52
C PRO A 295 -20.28 1.93 7.03
N PHE A 296 -20.80 2.74 6.11
CA PHE A 296 -21.35 4.07 6.37
C PHE A 296 -22.87 4.04 6.56
N THR A 297 -23.58 3.21 5.79
CA THR A 297 -25.03 3.03 5.90
C THR A 297 -25.44 1.76 6.67
N GLU A 298 -24.49 0.91 7.04
CA GLU A 298 -24.68 -0.42 7.67
C GLU A 298 -25.61 -1.40 6.87
N ALA A 299 -26.09 -0.99 5.68
CA ALA A 299 -27.10 -1.73 4.90
C ALA A 299 -26.61 -3.08 4.35
N ARG A 300 -25.28 -3.26 4.26
CA ARG A 300 -24.57 -4.54 4.09
C ARG A 300 -23.29 -4.48 4.91
N PRO A 301 -22.81 -5.62 5.45
CA PRO A 301 -21.57 -5.64 6.21
C PRO A 301 -20.35 -5.28 5.34
N GLY A 302 -19.30 -4.80 6.00
CA GLY A 302 -17.96 -4.74 5.44
C GLY A 302 -17.24 -6.05 5.72
N GLU A 303 -16.78 -6.75 4.69
CA GLU A 303 -16.31 -8.13 4.84
C GLU A 303 -14.78 -8.22 4.85
N PHE A 304 -14.23 -8.93 5.84
CA PHE A 304 -12.81 -9.31 5.90
C PHE A 304 -12.70 -10.83 6.07
N SER A 305 -12.14 -11.53 5.09
CA SER A 305 -11.96 -13.00 5.17
C SER A 305 -10.70 -13.50 4.47
N ALA A 306 -10.11 -14.61 4.95
CA ALA A 306 -8.90 -15.21 4.40
C ALA A 306 -7.67 -14.29 4.28
N ASN A 307 -7.66 -13.12 4.95
CA ASN A 307 -6.47 -12.27 4.98
C ASN A 307 -5.45 -12.81 5.98
N THR A 308 -4.16 -12.57 5.74
CA THR A 308 -3.11 -12.72 6.76
C THR A 308 -2.58 -11.34 7.14
N ILE A 309 -2.90 -10.93 8.36
CA ILE A 309 -2.61 -9.62 8.94
C ILE A 309 -1.57 -9.84 10.03
N ALA A 310 -0.30 -9.57 9.73
CA ALA A 310 0.80 -9.99 10.59
C ALA A 310 1.92 -8.95 10.82
N TYR A 311 2.52 -8.98 12.01
CA TYR A 311 3.65 -8.13 12.40
C TYR A 311 3.42 -6.61 12.22
N ASN A 312 2.16 -6.16 12.26
CA ASN A 312 1.80 -4.73 12.22
C ASN A 312 1.81 -4.13 13.64
N ASP A 313 1.96 -2.80 13.79
CA ASP A 313 1.89 -2.19 15.14
C ASP A 313 0.46 -2.22 15.72
N ALA A 314 -0.54 -2.38 14.86
CA ALA A 314 -1.87 -2.87 15.17
C ALA A 314 -2.38 -3.67 13.96
N GLY A 315 -3.01 -4.83 14.17
CA GLY A 315 -3.62 -5.61 13.09
C GLY A 315 -4.79 -4.83 12.47
N PHE A 316 -5.77 -4.48 13.30
CA PHE A 316 -6.83 -3.51 13.01
C PHE A 316 -6.76 -2.28 13.93
N ILE A 317 -7.10 -1.11 13.39
CA ILE A 317 -7.49 0.08 14.14
C ILE A 317 -8.90 0.48 13.72
N PHE A 318 -9.86 0.37 14.64
CA PHE A 318 -11.22 0.87 14.46
C PHE A 318 -11.36 2.26 15.10
N LEU A 319 -12.13 3.15 14.47
CA LEU A 319 -12.74 4.28 15.18
C LEU A 319 -14.10 3.83 15.74
N PRO A 320 -14.61 4.41 16.85
CA PRO A 320 -15.94 4.06 17.40
C PRO A 320 -17.14 4.29 16.45
N SER A 321 -16.91 4.94 15.31
CA SER A 321 -17.85 5.09 14.18
C SER A 321 -17.94 3.86 13.28
N ALA A 322 -16.93 2.99 13.26
CA ALA A 322 -16.88 1.82 12.38
C ALA A 322 -17.68 0.65 12.99
N ARG A 323 -18.78 0.30 12.32
CA ARG A 323 -19.81 -0.64 12.78
C ARG A 323 -20.28 -1.52 11.62
N GLY A 324 -20.87 -2.67 11.92
CA GLY A 324 -21.41 -3.59 10.92
C GLY A 324 -20.37 -4.39 10.14
N ASN A 325 -19.09 -4.39 10.54
CA ASN A 325 -18.07 -5.22 9.88
C ASN A 325 -18.20 -6.70 10.28
N GLU A 326 -17.85 -7.60 9.36
CA GLU A 326 -17.64 -9.03 9.62
C GLU A 326 -16.17 -9.37 9.34
N VAL A 327 -15.42 -9.66 10.40
CA VAL A 327 -14.02 -10.09 10.36
C VAL A 327 -14.00 -11.59 10.70
N VAL A 328 -14.01 -12.47 9.70
CA VAL A 328 -14.18 -13.92 9.90
C VAL A 328 -13.23 -14.72 9.01
N GLY A 329 -12.56 -15.72 9.57
CA GLY A 329 -11.67 -16.62 8.84
C GLY A 329 -10.36 -15.97 8.38
N ASN A 330 -9.83 -15.00 9.14
CA ASN A 330 -8.53 -14.37 8.91
C ASN A 330 -7.45 -14.96 9.82
N ASN A 331 -6.19 -14.65 9.52
CA ASN A 331 -5.04 -14.95 10.37
C ASN A 331 -4.49 -13.64 10.96
N LEU A 332 -4.59 -13.46 12.27
CA LEU A 332 -4.03 -12.33 13.01
C LEU A 332 -2.80 -12.83 13.79
N ILE A 333 -1.61 -12.52 13.26
CA ILE A 333 -0.35 -13.14 13.71
C ILE A 333 0.66 -12.08 14.16
N ASP A 334 0.97 -12.08 15.44
CA ASP A 334 2.10 -11.36 16.05
C ASP A 334 2.12 -9.85 15.73
N ASN A 335 0.92 -9.26 15.60
CA ASN A 335 0.76 -7.81 15.64
C ASN A 335 1.00 -7.32 17.08
N ILE A 336 1.51 -6.11 17.27
CA ILE A 336 1.78 -5.57 18.62
C ILE A 336 0.48 -5.45 19.44
N ALA A 337 -0.61 -5.12 18.75
CA ALA A 337 -1.99 -5.30 19.20
C ALA A 337 -2.77 -5.95 18.05
N GLN A 338 -3.62 -6.95 18.30
CA GLN A 338 -4.37 -7.61 17.22
C GLN A 338 -5.46 -6.69 16.65
N VAL A 339 -6.24 -6.06 17.54
CA VAL A 339 -7.28 -5.07 17.25
C VAL A 339 -7.16 -3.96 18.28
N SER A 340 -7.41 -2.71 17.89
CA SER A 340 -7.36 -1.55 18.79
C SER A 340 -8.42 -0.51 18.41
N VAL A 341 -8.82 0.32 19.39
CA VAL A 341 -9.85 1.36 19.22
C VAL A 341 -9.24 2.74 19.37
N SER A 342 -9.32 3.57 18.33
CA SER A 342 -8.85 4.96 18.34
C SER A 342 -9.87 5.89 19.01
N GLY A 343 -10.12 5.71 20.30
CA GLY A 343 -11.03 6.54 21.09
C GLY A 343 -11.52 5.88 22.37
N ARG A 344 -12.79 6.13 22.73
CA ARG A 344 -13.53 5.32 23.72
C ARG A 344 -14.73 4.69 23.03
N GLY A 345 -14.95 3.40 23.28
CA GLY A 345 -16.07 2.63 22.74
C GLY A 345 -15.78 1.13 22.80
N SER A 346 -16.81 0.33 22.57
CA SER A 346 -16.73 -1.11 22.36
C SER A 346 -16.84 -1.43 20.87
N LEU A 347 -16.35 -2.60 20.43
CA LEU A 347 -16.50 -3.10 19.06
C LEU A 347 -17.63 -4.14 18.90
N GLU A 348 -18.48 -4.37 19.90
CA GLU A 348 -19.68 -5.24 19.84
C GLU A 348 -20.56 -5.06 18.57
N ALA A 349 -20.56 -3.86 17.99
CA ALA A 349 -21.27 -3.58 16.74
C ALA A 349 -20.61 -4.21 15.48
N ASN A 350 -19.49 -4.91 15.63
CA ASN A 350 -18.77 -5.65 14.59
C ASN A 350 -18.65 -7.12 15.01
N ARG A 351 -18.77 -8.04 14.06
CA ARG A 351 -18.66 -9.49 14.31
C ARG A 351 -17.26 -9.98 13.99
N PHE A 352 -16.62 -10.64 14.96
CA PHE A 352 -15.37 -11.37 14.77
C PHE A 352 -15.58 -12.88 14.57
N TRP A 353 -16.83 -13.33 14.55
CA TRP A 353 -17.21 -14.73 14.33
C TRP A 353 -18.60 -14.81 13.67
N LYS A 354 -18.91 -15.94 13.01
CA LYS A 354 -20.21 -16.15 12.34
C LYS A 354 -20.52 -17.64 12.17
N GLY A 355 -21.42 -18.17 13.00
CA GLY A 355 -21.69 -19.61 13.04
C GLY A 355 -20.46 -20.36 13.55
N GLU A 356 -20.14 -21.50 12.95
CA GLU A 356 -19.00 -22.38 13.31
C GLU A 356 -17.64 -21.84 12.79
N ARG A 357 -17.45 -20.52 12.69
CA ARG A 357 -16.21 -19.93 12.16
C ARG A 357 -15.87 -18.57 12.77
N GLY A 358 -14.72 -18.51 13.45
CA GLY A 358 -14.02 -17.31 13.90
C GLY A 358 -12.77 -17.01 13.08
N ASN A 359 -11.73 -16.45 13.71
CA ASN A 359 -10.40 -16.20 13.14
C ASN A 359 -9.31 -17.00 13.86
N PHE A 360 -8.13 -17.09 13.26
CA PHE A 360 -6.92 -17.53 13.95
C PHE A 360 -6.22 -16.34 14.62
N TRP A 361 -5.90 -16.48 15.91
CA TRP A 361 -5.25 -15.47 16.75
C TRP A 361 -3.99 -16.08 17.37
N SER A 362 -2.79 -15.55 17.10
CA SER A 362 -1.54 -16.14 17.64
C SER A 362 -1.35 -15.94 19.16
N ASP A 363 -2.18 -15.11 19.77
CA ASP A 363 -2.26 -14.82 21.21
C ASP A 363 -3.42 -15.53 21.93
N TYR A 364 -4.21 -16.36 21.22
CA TYR A 364 -5.19 -17.24 21.86
C TYR A 364 -4.49 -18.33 22.69
N THR A 365 -4.90 -18.48 23.95
CA THR A 365 -4.30 -19.42 24.91
C THR A 365 -5.30 -20.44 25.47
N GLY A 366 -6.38 -20.74 24.75
CA GLY A 366 -7.28 -21.84 25.10
C GLY A 366 -6.78 -23.19 24.57
N TYR A 367 -7.64 -24.19 24.62
CA TYR A 367 -7.38 -25.53 24.10
C TYR A 367 -8.56 -26.04 23.24
N ASP A 368 -8.38 -27.23 22.69
CA ASP A 368 -9.27 -27.94 21.77
C ASP A 368 -9.26 -29.42 22.21
N GLN A 369 -10.34 -29.83 22.88
CA GLN A 369 -10.45 -31.12 23.57
C GLN A 369 -11.12 -32.21 22.72
N ASP A 370 -12.03 -31.84 21.81
CA ASP A 370 -12.71 -32.80 20.93
C ASP A 370 -12.06 -32.95 19.54
N HIS A 371 -11.11 -32.06 19.21
CA HIS A 371 -10.26 -32.07 18.01
C HIS A 371 -10.95 -31.67 16.71
N ASP A 372 -11.99 -30.83 16.77
CA ASP A 372 -12.63 -30.23 15.60
C ASP A 372 -11.77 -29.12 14.94
N GLY A 373 -10.86 -28.49 15.70
CA GLY A 373 -9.97 -27.41 15.25
C GLY A 373 -10.41 -25.99 15.62
N VAL A 374 -11.49 -25.85 16.38
CA VAL A 374 -11.97 -24.65 17.07
C VAL A 374 -11.53 -24.74 18.55
N GLY A 375 -11.42 -23.60 19.23
CA GLY A 375 -11.08 -23.55 20.65
C GLY A 375 -12.31 -23.67 21.56
N ASP A 376 -12.24 -24.49 22.61
CA ASP A 376 -13.27 -24.70 23.63
C ASP A 376 -13.67 -23.42 24.43
N PHE A 377 -12.90 -22.33 24.28
CA PHE A 377 -13.10 -21.07 24.98
C PHE A 377 -13.20 -19.92 23.97
N VAL A 378 -14.10 -18.99 24.26
CA VAL A 378 -14.19 -17.70 23.56
C VAL A 378 -12.80 -17.02 23.57
N HIS A 379 -12.30 -16.59 22.41
CA HIS A 379 -11.19 -15.64 22.38
C HIS A 379 -11.74 -14.26 22.71
N GLU A 380 -11.25 -13.68 23.80
CA GLU A 380 -11.70 -12.39 24.29
C GLU A 380 -10.50 -11.44 24.50
N SER A 381 -10.62 -10.21 24.00
CA SER A 381 -9.52 -9.23 24.02
C SER A 381 -9.46 -8.46 25.35
N TYR A 382 -8.82 -9.06 26.38
CA TYR A 382 -8.61 -8.48 27.72
C TYR A 382 -7.14 -8.17 28.03
N THR A 383 -6.62 -7.10 27.42
CA THR A 383 -5.25 -6.60 27.55
C THR A 383 -5.15 -5.45 28.55
N LEU A 384 -4.83 -5.76 29.81
CA LEU A 384 -4.69 -4.76 30.87
C LEU A 384 -3.53 -3.79 30.59
N PHE A 385 -2.46 -4.28 29.95
CA PHE A 385 -1.30 -3.48 29.57
C PHE A 385 -1.62 -2.50 28.42
N GLU A 386 -2.44 -2.90 27.45
CA GLU A 386 -2.85 -2.00 26.37
C GLU A 386 -3.72 -0.85 26.90
N ASN A 387 -4.66 -1.14 27.80
CA ASN A 387 -5.47 -0.09 28.44
C ASN A 387 -4.62 0.90 29.27
N LEU A 388 -3.47 0.45 29.81
CA LEU A 388 -2.48 1.32 30.44
C LEU A 388 -1.65 2.09 29.41
N MET A 389 -1.26 1.45 28.29
CA MET A 389 -0.50 2.05 27.19
C MET A 389 -1.27 3.18 26.50
N ASP A 390 -2.59 3.05 26.32
CA ASP A 390 -3.45 4.12 25.77
C ASP A 390 -3.45 5.36 26.68
N ARG A 391 -3.48 5.14 28.00
CA ARG A 391 -3.41 6.23 29.00
C ARG A 391 -2.00 6.80 29.14
N ARG A 392 -0.96 6.00 28.85
CA ARG A 392 0.47 6.33 29.01
C ARG A 392 1.29 5.72 27.86
N PRO A 393 1.36 6.38 26.68
CA PRO A 393 2.08 5.85 25.51
C PRO A 393 3.58 5.57 25.72
N SER A 394 4.20 6.15 26.76
CA SER A 394 5.56 5.84 27.20
C SER A 394 5.75 4.40 27.69
N LEU A 395 4.66 3.69 28.06
CA LEU A 395 4.73 2.27 28.43
C LEU A 395 5.10 1.36 27.25
N ARG A 396 5.06 1.86 25.99
CA ARG A 396 5.58 1.14 24.82
C ARG A 396 7.02 0.63 24.97
N LEU A 397 7.82 1.26 25.83
CA LEU A 397 9.18 0.81 26.18
C LEU A 397 9.21 -0.60 26.81
N PHE A 398 8.11 -1.05 27.42
CA PHE A 398 8.01 -2.36 28.10
C PHE A 398 7.31 -3.44 27.26
N LEU A 399 6.96 -3.17 26.00
CA LEU A 399 6.43 -4.20 25.09
C LEU A 399 7.42 -5.37 24.96
N PHE A 400 6.89 -6.59 24.95
CA PHE A 400 7.63 -7.86 24.95
C PHE A 400 8.55 -8.10 26.16
N SER A 401 8.47 -7.25 27.20
CA SER A 401 9.26 -7.41 28.42
C SER A 401 8.56 -8.29 29.47
N PRO A 402 9.29 -8.87 30.44
CA PRO A 402 8.69 -9.55 31.59
C PRO A 402 7.74 -8.67 32.41
N ALA A 403 7.89 -7.34 32.37
CA ALA A 403 6.99 -6.42 33.07
C ALA A 403 5.59 -6.36 32.42
N GLN A 404 5.52 -6.40 31.08
CA GLN A 404 4.24 -6.51 30.36
C GLN A 404 3.57 -7.87 30.68
N GLN A 405 4.34 -8.96 30.62
CA GLN A 405 3.84 -10.31 30.95
C GLN A 405 3.30 -10.39 32.39
N ALA A 406 3.96 -9.74 33.36
CA ALA A 406 3.50 -9.67 34.74
C ALA A 406 2.19 -8.86 34.89
N VAL A 407 2.03 -7.75 34.16
CA VAL A 407 0.78 -6.96 34.15
C VAL A 407 -0.38 -7.78 33.57
N GLU A 408 -0.16 -8.48 32.45
CA GLU A 408 -1.22 -9.32 31.87
C GLU A 408 -1.55 -10.54 32.72
N PHE A 409 -0.55 -11.15 33.39
CA PHE A 409 -0.82 -12.19 34.38
C PHE A 409 -1.68 -11.66 35.54
N VAL A 410 -1.42 -10.45 36.04
CA VAL A 410 -2.22 -9.81 37.10
C VAL A 410 -3.66 -9.53 36.63
N GLY A 411 -3.86 -9.06 35.40
CA GLY A 411 -5.21 -8.91 34.82
C GLY A 411 -5.95 -10.24 34.65
N ARG A 412 -5.24 -11.30 34.23
CA ARG A 412 -5.80 -12.67 34.15
C ARG A 412 -6.18 -13.21 35.53
N ALA A 413 -5.33 -13.01 36.55
CA ALA A 413 -5.52 -13.53 37.90
C ALA A 413 -6.60 -12.82 38.74
N LEU A 414 -6.89 -11.54 38.46
CA LEU A 414 -7.82 -10.72 39.25
C LEU A 414 -8.95 -10.12 38.40
N PRO A 415 -10.11 -10.80 38.25
CA PRO A 415 -11.22 -10.32 37.45
C PRO A 415 -11.70 -8.90 37.79
N ALA A 416 -11.63 -8.50 39.07
CA ALA A 416 -12.08 -7.19 39.55
C ALA A 416 -11.25 -5.98 39.07
N ILE A 417 -10.15 -6.20 38.35
CA ILE A 417 -9.33 -5.15 37.71
C ILE A 417 -9.17 -5.34 36.20
N ARG A 418 -9.87 -6.31 35.59
CA ARG A 418 -9.94 -6.39 34.13
C ARG A 418 -10.72 -5.18 33.59
N PRO A 419 -10.34 -4.62 32.42
CA PRO A 419 -11.27 -3.78 31.66
C PRO A 419 -12.50 -4.62 31.24
N GLU A 420 -13.53 -3.99 30.67
CA GLU A 420 -14.54 -4.71 29.88
C GLU A 420 -13.90 -5.18 28.57
N PRO A 421 -14.27 -6.37 28.08
CA PRO A 421 -13.38 -7.05 26.33
C PRO A 421 -13.65 -6.01 25.24
N LEU A 422 -12.68 -5.75 24.36
CA LEU A 422 -12.95 -4.86 23.22
C LEU A 422 -13.86 -5.52 22.18
N PHE A 423 -13.76 -6.85 22.06
CA PHE A 423 -14.56 -7.74 21.23
C PHE A 423 -14.42 -9.19 21.73
N THR A 424 -15.29 -10.08 21.23
CA THR A 424 -15.22 -11.53 21.40
C THR A 424 -15.27 -12.25 20.05
N ASP A 425 -14.60 -13.41 20.00
CA ASP A 425 -14.71 -14.42 18.95
C ASP A 425 -15.08 -15.74 19.65
N GLU A 426 -16.32 -16.21 19.48
CA GLU A 426 -16.87 -17.37 20.21
C GLU A 426 -16.40 -18.72 19.65
N VAL A 427 -15.73 -18.72 18.50
CA VAL A 427 -15.29 -19.93 17.78
C VAL A 427 -13.89 -19.71 17.17
N PRO A 428 -12.88 -19.39 18.00
CA PRO A 428 -11.54 -19.07 17.54
C PRO A 428 -10.87 -20.31 16.93
N LEU A 429 -10.16 -20.13 15.82
CA LEU A 429 -9.52 -21.22 15.11
C LEU A 429 -8.19 -21.60 15.75
N MET A 430 -7.96 -22.89 15.99
CA MET A 430 -6.70 -23.41 16.55
C MET A 430 -5.53 -23.41 15.58
N ARG A 431 -5.79 -23.20 14.28
CA ARG A 431 -4.78 -23.24 13.21
C ARG A 431 -5.00 -22.12 12.19
N PRO A 432 -3.94 -21.55 11.60
CA PRO A 432 -4.07 -20.57 10.54
C PRO A 432 -4.88 -21.10 9.35
N VAL A 433 -5.80 -20.29 8.85
CA VAL A 433 -6.52 -20.50 7.60
C VAL A 433 -5.50 -20.54 6.46
N ALA A 434 -5.53 -21.61 5.66
CA ALA A 434 -4.66 -21.76 4.51
C ALA A 434 -4.98 -20.70 3.45
N LEU A 435 -4.00 -19.87 3.10
CA LEU A 435 -4.11 -18.94 1.98
C LEU A 435 -4.17 -19.71 0.65
N PRO A 436 -4.96 -19.23 -0.34
CA PRO A 436 -4.76 -19.63 -1.73
C PRO A 436 -3.31 -19.40 -2.16
N ALA A 437 -2.73 -20.33 -2.92
CA ALA A 437 -1.36 -20.19 -3.40
C ALA A 437 -1.26 -19.00 -4.37
N LEU A 438 -0.72 -17.87 -3.90
CA LEU A 438 -0.60 -16.62 -4.66
C LEU A 438 0.22 -16.84 -5.96
N ALA A 439 -0.51 -16.96 -7.07
CA ALA A 439 0.07 -17.19 -8.39
C ALA A 439 0.94 -16.01 -8.81
N GLY A 440 2.25 -16.24 -8.94
CA GLY A 440 3.23 -15.20 -9.31
C GLY A 440 4.54 -15.30 -8.54
N ALA A 441 4.53 -15.88 -7.35
CA ALA A 441 5.74 -16.15 -6.57
C ALA A 441 6.58 -17.29 -7.22
N ARG A 442 7.33 -16.98 -8.28
CA ARG A 442 8.47 -17.81 -8.71
C ARG A 442 9.48 -17.87 -7.56
N ALA A 443 9.41 -18.94 -6.77
CA ALA A 443 10.36 -19.21 -5.70
C ALA A 443 11.76 -19.39 -6.29
N THR A 444 12.57 -18.33 -6.25
CA THR A 444 14.01 -18.41 -6.45
C THR A 444 14.57 -19.31 -5.36
N ARG A 445 15.04 -20.51 -5.75
CA ARG A 445 15.71 -21.46 -4.86
C ARG A 445 17.08 -20.93 -4.43
N VAL A 446 17.10 -19.91 -3.58
CA VAL A 446 18.28 -19.56 -2.79
C VAL A 446 18.52 -20.70 -1.80
N GLY A 447 19.76 -21.19 -1.74
CA GLY A 447 20.06 -22.54 -1.25
C GLY A 447 19.73 -22.79 0.22
N SER A 448 19.27 -24.02 0.51
CA SER A 448 19.00 -24.56 1.85
C SER A 448 20.30 -24.87 2.62
N LEU A 449 21.13 -23.85 2.87
CA LEU A 449 22.46 -23.99 3.48
C LEU A 449 22.69 -23.17 4.75
N LEU A 450 21.78 -22.26 5.12
CA LEU A 450 21.91 -21.47 6.36
C LEU A 450 21.31 -22.14 7.60
N SER A 451 20.46 -23.16 7.44
CA SER A 451 19.77 -23.83 8.55
C SER A 451 20.68 -24.63 9.50
N GLY A 452 21.91 -24.96 9.07
CA GLY A 452 22.85 -25.78 9.85
C GLY A 452 23.75 -25.01 10.82
N ALA A 453 24.07 -23.74 10.53
CA ALA A 453 25.10 -23.00 11.27
C ALA A 453 24.59 -22.42 12.61
N ALA A 454 23.32 -22.02 12.68
CA ALA A 454 22.76 -21.34 13.85
C ALA A 454 22.63 -22.26 15.10
N LEU A 455 22.34 -23.56 14.91
CA LEU A 455 22.15 -24.49 16.03
C LEU A 455 23.46 -24.90 16.73
N VAL A 456 24.61 -24.83 16.06
CA VAL A 456 25.90 -25.24 16.66
C VAL A 456 26.41 -24.23 17.69
N LEU A 457 26.20 -22.93 17.44
CA LEU A 457 26.66 -21.87 18.33
C LEU A 457 25.85 -21.75 19.63
N ALA A 458 24.59 -22.20 19.64
CA ALA A 458 23.79 -22.27 20.86
C ALA A 458 24.27 -23.38 21.83
N GLY A 459 24.78 -24.50 21.30
CA GLY A 459 25.24 -25.64 22.12
C GLY A 459 26.56 -25.38 22.87
N ALA A 460 27.47 -24.61 22.28
CA ALA A 460 28.80 -24.37 22.86
C ALA A 460 28.76 -23.48 24.12
N GLY A 461 27.83 -22.52 24.20
CA GLY A 461 27.76 -21.55 25.29
C GLY A 461 27.41 -22.14 26.67
N LEU A 462 26.68 -23.26 26.71
CA LEU A 462 26.19 -23.87 27.96
C LEU A 462 27.18 -24.81 28.64
N ILE A 463 28.26 -25.23 27.96
CA ILE A 463 29.28 -26.12 28.55
C ILE A 463 30.37 -25.31 29.29
N ALA A 464 30.57 -24.04 28.94
CA ALA A 464 31.64 -23.19 29.48
C ALA A 464 31.43 -22.68 30.93
N LEU A 465 30.24 -22.88 31.52
CA LEU A 465 29.90 -22.43 32.89
C LEU A 465 29.82 -23.58 33.91
N GLY A 466 30.16 -24.82 33.51
CA GLY A 466 29.92 -26.04 34.29
C GLY A 466 31.06 -26.56 35.17
N GLY A 467 32.21 -25.88 35.30
CA GLY A 467 33.36 -26.42 36.02
C GLY A 467 34.32 -25.38 36.59
N GLY A 468 34.24 -25.12 37.90
CA GLY A 468 35.09 -24.10 38.54
C GLY A 468 35.13 -24.04 40.08
N VAL A 469 34.66 -25.05 40.83
CA VAL A 469 34.68 -25.02 42.31
C VAL A 469 35.14 -26.36 42.93
N ARG A 470 36.46 -26.56 43.04
CA ARG A 470 37.20 -27.38 44.02
C ARG A 470 38.64 -26.83 44.08
N ARG A 471 39.29 -26.63 45.22
CA ARG A 471 38.92 -26.78 46.64
C ARG A 471 39.07 -25.46 47.37
#